data_AF-A0A3C0KFH3-F1
#
_entry.id   AF-A0A3C0KFH3-F1
#
_cell.length_a   1.000
_cell.length_b   1.000
_cell.length_c   1.000
_cell.angle_alpha   90.00
_cell.angle_beta   90.00
_cell.angle_gamma   90.00
#
_symmetry.space_group_name_H-M   'P 1'
#
loop_
_entity.id
_entity.type
_entity.pdbx_description
1 polymer ?
#
loop_
_entity_poly.entity_id
_entity_poly.type
_entity_poly.pdbx_seq_one_letter_code
_entity_poly.pdbx_strand_id
1 'polypeptide(L)' 'ASLASLLEISAGYQAIAHKTADHREAVTAFIEKRAPKFQ' A
#
# COMPACT_ATOMS: atom_id res chain seq x y z
N ALA A 1 -6.02 4.50 -22.69
CA ALA A 1 -5.61 5.22 -21.47
C ALA A 1 -4.22 5.82 -21.70
N SER A 2 -3.96 7.04 -21.23
CA SER A 2 -2.61 7.64 -21.28
C SER A 2 -1.79 7.23 -20.03
N LEU A 3 -0.46 7.32 -20.09
CA LEU A 3 0.39 7.09 -18.93
C LEU A 3 0.03 8.03 -17.77
N ALA A 4 -0.23 9.31 -18.06
CA ALA A 4 -0.61 10.30 -17.05
C ALA A 4 -1.90 9.91 -16.32
N SER A 5 -2.95 9.54 -17.06
CA SER A 5 -4.23 9.13 -16.47
C SER A 5 -4.10 7.83 -15.66
N LEU A 6 -3.22 6.92 -16.06
CA LEU A 6 -2.94 5.70 -15.29
C LEU A 6 -2.26 6.03 -13.96
N LEU A 7 -1.23 6.88 -13.97
CA LEU A 7 -0.51 7.27 -12.76
C LEU A 7 -1.40 8.02 -11.77
N GLU A 8 -2.31 8.87 -12.24
CA GLU A 8 -3.28 9.56 -11.38
C GLU A 8 -4.20 8.58 -10.65
N ILE A 9 -4.73 7.59 -11.37
CA ILE A 9 -5.57 6.54 -10.79
C ILE A 9 -4.74 5.68 -9.81
N SER A 10 -3.52 5.29 -10.18
CA SER A 10 -2.63 4.53 -9.30
C SER A 10 -2.34 5.29 -7.99
N ALA A 11 -2.06 6.59 -8.06
CA ALA A 11 -1.84 7.42 -6.88
C ALA A 11 -3.08 7.47 -5.96
N GLY A 12 -4.28 7.54 -6.55
CA GLY A 12 -5.54 7.43 -5.80
C GLY A 12 -5.66 6.11 -5.01
N TYR A 13 -5.37 4.98 -5.65
CA TYR A 13 -5.38 3.68 -4.98
C TYR A 13 -4.27 3.57 -3.92
N GLN A 14 -3.07 4.09 -4.18
CA GLN A 14 -1.98 4.11 -3.20
C GLN A 14 -2.38 4.90 -1.94
N ALA A 15 -3.03 6.06 -2.10
CA ALA A 15 -3.49 6.87 -0.96
C ALA A 15 -4.53 6.14 -0.09
N ILE A 16 -5.38 5.31 -0.69
CA ILE A 16 -6.35 4.47 0.05
C ILE A 16 -5.61 3.32 0.73
N ALA A 17 -4.76 2.59 -0.01
CA ALA A 17 -4.01 1.46 0.51
C ALA A 17 -3.14 1.84 1.72
N HIS A 18 -2.50 3.01 1.70
CA HIS A 18 -1.66 3.49 2.80
C HIS A 18 -2.43 3.66 4.14
N LYS A 19 -3.76 3.74 4.10
CA LYS A 19 -4.60 3.90 5.30
C LYS A 19 -5.11 2.58 5.87
N THR A 20 -4.92 1.45 5.19
CA THR A 20 -5.41 0.15 5.66
C THR A 20 -4.56 -0.39 6.82
N ALA A 21 -5.16 -1.29 7.61
CA ALA A 21 -4.43 -2.00 8.66
C ALA A 21 -3.34 -2.90 8.06
N ASP A 22 -3.65 -3.59 6.95
CA ASP A 22 -2.70 -4.47 6.28
C ASP A 22 -1.48 -3.74 5.73
N HIS A 23 -1.63 -2.51 5.24
CA HIS A 23 -0.47 -1.72 4.83
C HIS A 23 0.44 -1.38 6.02
N ARG A 24 -0.14 -0.94 7.13
CA ARG A 24 0.63 -0.66 8.35
C ARG A 24 1.36 -1.90 8.86
N GLU A 25 0.69 -3.05 8.85
CA GLU A 25 1.28 -4.32 9.26
C GLU A 25 2.39 -4.76 8.31
N ALA A 26 2.17 -4.67 6.99
CA ALA A 26 3.20 -5.02 6.00
C ALA A 26 4.48 -4.20 6.21
N VAL A 27 4.34 -2.88 6.39
CA VAL A 27 5.48 -1.99 6.62
C VAL A 27 6.17 -2.28 7.95
N THR A 28 5.39 -2.46 9.02
CA THR A 28 5.93 -2.77 10.36
C THR A 28 6.69 -4.09 10.36
N ALA A 29 6.07 -5.15 9.84
CA ALA A 29 6.68 -6.48 9.76
C ALA A 29 7.95 -6.49 8.90
N PHE A 30 7.97 -5.72 7.81
CA PHE A 30 9.15 -5.56 6.96
C PHE A 30 10.32 -4.91 7.72
N ILE A 31 10.06 -3.82 8.44
CA ILE A 31 11.07 -3.13 9.27
C ILE A 31 11.58 -4.04 10.40
N GLU A 32 10.67 -4.76 11.05
CA GLU A 32 10.96 -5.69 12.15
C GLU A 32 11.54 -7.04 11.69
N LYS A 33 11.64 -7.30 10.37
CA LYS A 33 12.12 -8.55 9.78
C LYS A 33 11.38 -9.80 10.27
N ARG A 34 10.06 -9.70 10.41
CA ARG A 34 9.17 -10.82 10.76
C ARG A 34 8.13 -11.06 9.66
N ALA A 35 7.48 -12.21 9.69
CA ALA A 35 6.33 -12.47 8.82
C ALA A 35 5.16 -11.53 9.19
N PRO A 36 4.47 -10.93 8.20
CA PRO A 36 3.28 -10.11 8.46
C PRO A 36 2.05 -10.98 8.79
N LYS A 37 1.10 -10.40 9.52
CA LYS A 37 -0.19 -10.99 9.87
C LYS A 37 -1.34 -10.10 9.39
N PHE A 38 -1.83 -10.39 8.19
CA PHE A 38 -2.95 -9.68 7.58
C PHE A 38 -4.30 -10.11 8.16
N GLN A 39 -5.32 -9.24 8.04
CA GLN A 39 -6.70 -9.54 8.45
C GLN A 39 -7.50 -10.21 7.34
#